data_AF-A0A101PBU2-F1
#
_entry.id   AF-A0A101PBU2-F1
#
_cell.length_a   1.000
_cell.length_b   1.000
_cell.length_c   1.000
_cell.angle_alpha   90.00
_cell.angle_beta   90.00
_cell.angle_gamma   90.00
#
_symmetry.space_group_name_H-M   'P 1'
#
loop_
_entity.id
_entity.type
_entity.pdbx_description
1 polymer ?
#
loop_
_entity_poly.entity_id
_entity_poly.type
_entity_poly.pdbx_seq_one_letter_code
_entity_poly.pdbx_strand_id
1 'polypeptide(L)'
;MTAYDRRLVEHLLPAVWDAEAAYGIRNPQTPDADMPKAATDPKSATTLFAHLADIRRGWATAPLSLGERQALVLRYGADLPDDESGALQGVTGRAARYRCERGVGKIAAQLNGREYTDGYEELKIAA
;
A
#
# COMPACT_ATOMS: atom_id res chain seq x y z
N MET A 1 14.48 -2.22 -10.97
CA MET A 1 13.29 -1.74 -10.25
C MET A 1 13.12 -2.63 -9.03
N THR A 2 13.10 -2.06 -7.84
CA THR A 2 12.78 -2.77 -6.60
C THR A 2 11.35 -3.29 -6.69
N ALA A 3 11.14 -4.58 -6.44
CA ALA A 3 9.81 -5.18 -6.40
C ALA A 3 8.96 -4.52 -5.31
N TYR A 4 7.65 -4.39 -5.53
CA TYR A 4 6.73 -3.92 -4.51
C TYR A 4 6.61 -4.96 -3.40
N ASP A 5 7.16 -4.67 -2.23
CA ASP A 5 6.93 -5.48 -1.04
C ASP A 5 5.71 -4.98 -0.26
N ARG A 6 5.28 -5.79 0.70
CA ARG A 6 4.12 -5.49 1.54
C ARG A 6 4.28 -4.15 2.28
N ARG A 7 5.46 -3.91 2.87
CA ARG A 7 5.75 -2.72 3.66
C ARG A 7 5.63 -1.44 2.83
N LEU A 8 6.12 -1.46 1.59
CA LEU A 8 6.03 -0.35 0.66
C LEU A 8 4.58 -0.07 0.28
N VAL A 9 3.80 -1.12 -0.01
CA VAL A 9 2.37 -0.96 -0.33
C VAL A 9 1.59 -0.38 0.85
N GLU A 10 1.81 -0.88 2.07
CA GLU A 10 1.18 -0.35 3.29
C GLU A 10 1.53 1.12 3.51
N HIS A 11 2.77 1.50 3.24
CA HIS A 11 3.23 2.89 3.36
C HIS A 11 2.60 3.83 2.31
N LEU A 12 2.37 3.35 1.09
CA LEU A 12 1.84 4.15 -0.02
C LEU A 12 0.30 4.22 -0.04
N LEU A 13 -0.38 3.22 0.53
CA LEU A 13 -1.84 3.08 0.51
C LEU A 13 -2.61 4.34 0.98
N PRO A 14 -2.24 5.02 2.07
CA PRO A 14 -2.94 6.24 2.49
C PRO A 14 -3.01 7.32 1.40
N ALA A 15 -1.97 7.44 0.56
CA ALA A 15 -1.88 8.43 -0.52
C ALA A 15 -2.88 8.20 -1.68
N VAL A 16 -3.62 7.07 -1.65
CA VAL A 16 -4.74 6.81 -2.54
C VAL A 16 -5.93 7.71 -2.20
N TRP A 17 -6.18 7.98 -0.92
CA TRP A 17 -7.37 8.71 -0.44
C TRP A 17 -7.05 10.11 0.07
N ASP A 18 -5.86 10.31 0.61
CA ASP A 18 -5.39 11.61 1.07
C ASP A 18 -4.19 12.05 0.24
N ALA A 19 -4.38 13.10 -0.57
CA ALA A 19 -3.29 13.68 -1.34
C ALA A 19 -2.22 14.31 -0.44
N GLU A 20 -2.60 14.79 0.75
CA GLU A 20 -1.68 15.39 1.72
C GLU A 20 -0.82 14.34 2.42
N ALA A 21 -1.31 13.10 2.57
CA ALA A 21 -0.50 11.98 3.03
C ALA A 21 0.74 11.76 2.15
N ALA A 22 0.71 12.15 0.87
CA ALA A 22 1.89 12.12 0.01
C ALA A 22 2.98 13.12 0.45
N TYR A 23 2.63 14.23 1.10
CA TYR A 23 3.59 15.16 1.70
C TYR A 23 4.11 14.68 3.07
N GLY A 24 3.34 13.84 3.77
CA GLY A 24 3.77 13.14 4.99
C GLY A 24 4.73 11.97 4.73
N ILE A 25 4.74 11.43 3.50
CA ILE A 25 5.78 10.49 3.05
C ILE A 25 7.07 11.28 2.92
N ARG A 26 7.98 11.10 3.90
CA ARG A 26 9.27 11.78 3.91
C ARG A 26 9.99 11.46 2.60
N ASN A 27 10.05 12.45 1.72
CA ASN A 27 11.03 12.46 0.66
C ASN A 27 12.37 12.81 1.35
N PRO A 28 13.30 11.86 1.51
CA PRO A 28 14.58 12.10 2.20
C PRO A 28 15.45 13.17 1.51
N GLN A 29 14.98 13.70 0.39
CA GLN A 29 15.64 14.65 -0.48
C GLN A 29 14.87 15.98 -0.63
N THR A 30 13.79 16.21 0.13
CA THR A 30 13.14 17.53 0.19
C THR A 30 14.21 18.57 0.57
N PRO A 31 14.47 19.58 -0.27
CA PRO A 31 15.44 20.62 0.05
C PRO A 31 15.07 21.26 1.38
N ASP A 32 16.06 21.45 2.26
CA ASP A 32 15.86 22.22 3.48
C ASP A 32 15.40 23.63 3.10
N ALA A 33 14.54 24.25 3.92
CA ALA A 33 13.87 25.51 3.55
C ALA A 33 14.87 26.64 3.21
N ASP A 34 16.09 26.53 3.74
CA ASP A 34 17.19 27.49 3.55
C ASP A 34 18.21 27.09 2.47
N MET A 35 18.02 25.97 1.75
CA MET A 35 18.91 25.59 0.65
C MET A 35 18.45 26.15 -0.72
N PRO A 36 19.37 26.64 -1.57
CA PRO A 36 19.03 27.03 -2.93
C PRO A 36 18.42 25.84 -3.67
N LYS A 37 17.36 26.09 -4.47
CA LYS A 37 16.53 25.12 -5.20
C LYS A 37 17.27 24.33 -6.30
N ALA A 38 18.51 23.92 -6.08
CA ALA A 38 19.27 23.06 -6.96
C ALA A 38 18.97 21.60 -6.61
N ALA A 39 18.63 20.83 -7.64
CA ALA A 39 17.96 19.54 -7.55
C ALA A 39 18.71 18.51 -6.71
N THR A 40 18.07 18.07 -5.63
CA THR A 40 18.34 16.78 -5.01
C THR A 40 17.86 15.69 -5.99
N ASP A 41 18.78 15.18 -6.81
CA ASP A 41 18.61 14.16 -7.86
C ASP A 41 17.18 14.02 -8.48
N PRO A 42 16.92 14.60 -9.67
CA PRO A 42 15.61 14.52 -10.34
C PRO A 42 15.07 13.10 -10.52
N LYS A 43 15.94 12.08 -10.59
CA LYS A 43 15.55 10.69 -10.87
C LYS A 43 14.80 10.04 -9.70
N SER A 44 15.14 10.38 -8.47
CA SER A 44 14.49 9.85 -7.27
C SER A 44 13.19 10.58 -6.95
N ALA A 45 13.10 11.89 -7.21
CA ALA A 45 11.81 12.60 -7.21
C ALA A 45 10.83 11.96 -8.19
N THR A 46 11.30 11.60 -9.38
CA THR A 46 10.52 10.86 -10.39
C THR A 46 10.06 9.48 -9.88
N THR A 47 10.83 8.85 -9.00
CA THR A 47 10.52 7.53 -8.44
C THR A 47 9.36 7.57 -7.43
N LEU A 48 9.29 8.59 -6.56
CA LEU A 48 8.16 8.75 -5.64
C LEU A 48 6.84 8.96 -6.40
N PHE A 49 6.83 9.83 -7.41
CA PHE A 49 5.65 10.06 -8.22
C PHE A 49 5.24 8.81 -9.02
N ALA A 50 6.21 8.01 -9.49
CA ALA A 50 5.93 6.71 -10.09
C ALA A 50 5.24 5.77 -9.10
N HIS A 51 5.74 5.67 -7.87
CA HIS A 51 5.11 4.87 -6.81
C HIS A 51 3.69 5.34 -6.45
N LEU A 52 3.44 6.66 -6.43
CA LEU A 52 2.10 7.22 -6.20
C LEU A 52 1.14 6.92 -7.36
N ALA A 53 1.61 6.97 -8.61
CA ALA A 53 0.82 6.58 -9.76
C ALA A 53 0.51 5.06 -9.73
N ASP A 54 1.52 4.26 -9.43
CA ASP A 54 1.41 2.82 -9.36
C ASP A 54 0.45 2.39 -8.24
N ILE A 55 0.54 2.94 -7.03
CA ILE A 55 -0.36 2.53 -5.94
C ILE A 55 -1.83 2.83 -6.26
N ARG A 56 -2.12 3.96 -6.91
CA ARG A 56 -3.48 4.30 -7.38
C ARG A 56 -3.97 3.32 -8.43
N ARG A 57 -3.10 2.92 -9.37
CA ARG A 57 -3.40 1.87 -10.35
C ARG A 57 -3.61 0.52 -9.69
N GLY A 58 -2.77 0.15 -8.72
CA GLY A 58 -2.87 -1.08 -7.94
C GLY A 58 -4.19 -1.17 -7.19
N TRP A 59 -4.59 -0.09 -6.50
CA TRP A 59 -5.89 0.01 -5.84
C TRP A 59 -7.07 -0.19 -6.80
N ALA A 60 -7.01 0.42 -8.00
CA ALA A 60 -8.08 0.32 -8.98
C ALA A 60 -8.18 -1.08 -9.60
N THR A 61 -7.05 -1.74 -9.86
CA THR A 61 -6.99 -2.93 -10.73
C THR A 61 -6.74 -4.25 -10.02
N ALA A 62 -6.29 -4.24 -8.75
CA ALA A 62 -6.07 -5.48 -8.01
C ALA A 62 -7.39 -6.26 -7.79
N PRO A 63 -7.34 -7.61 -7.81
CA PRO A 63 -8.51 -8.47 -7.66
C PRO A 63 -8.96 -8.59 -6.19
N LEU A 64 -9.41 -7.45 -5.64
CA LEU A 64 -9.89 -7.32 -4.27
C LEU A 64 -11.38 -7.62 -4.20
N SER A 65 -11.77 -8.49 -3.27
CA SER A 65 -13.15 -8.64 -2.82
C SER A 65 -13.64 -7.36 -2.12
N LEU A 66 -14.96 -7.20 -2.02
CA LEU A 66 -15.55 -6.04 -1.33
C LEU A 66 -15.06 -5.93 0.13
N GLY A 67 -15.00 -7.05 0.85
CA GLY A 67 -14.53 -7.06 2.23
C GLY A 67 -13.05 -6.69 2.38
N GLU A 68 -12.20 -7.08 1.43
CA GLU A 68 -10.79 -6.64 1.42
C GLU A 68 -10.67 -5.14 1.12
N ARG A 69 -11.45 -4.62 0.16
CA ARG A 69 -11.49 -3.18 -0.13
C ARG A 69 -11.92 -2.38 1.10
N GLN A 70 -13.00 -2.81 1.76
CA GLN A 70 -13.48 -2.17 2.98
C GLN A 70 -12.43 -2.22 4.10
N ALA A 71 -11.81 -3.37 4.34
CA ALA A 71 -10.77 -3.51 5.36
C ALA A 71 -9.56 -2.60 5.10
N LEU A 72 -9.14 -2.44 3.84
CA LEU A 72 -8.04 -1.53 3.46
C LEU A 72 -8.41 -0.06 3.70
N VAL A 73 -9.62 0.37 3.34
CA VAL A 73 -10.08 1.74 3.58
C VAL A 73 -10.18 2.03 5.08
N LEU A 74 -10.80 1.12 5.84
CA LEU A 74 -10.96 1.30 7.29
C LEU A 74 -9.59 1.35 7.99
N ARG A 75 -8.64 0.51 7.56
CA ARG A 75 -7.30 0.48 8.17
C ARG A 75 -6.40 1.64 7.76
N TYR A 76 -6.30 1.95 6.46
CA TYR A 76 -5.29 2.89 5.94
C TYR A 76 -5.87 4.25 5.52
N GLY A 77 -7.19 4.33 5.31
CA GLY A 77 -7.88 5.59 5.01
C GLY A 77 -8.49 6.25 6.23
N ALA A 78 -9.04 5.46 7.15
CA ALA A 78 -9.70 5.95 8.37
C ALA A 78 -8.90 5.69 9.66
N ASP A 79 -7.75 5.01 9.58
CA ASP A 79 -6.89 4.62 10.71
C ASP A 79 -7.63 3.93 11.87
N LEU A 80 -8.63 3.10 11.54
CA LEU A 80 -9.37 2.37 12.55
C LEU A 80 -8.60 1.14 13.04
N PRO A 81 -8.76 0.77 14.33
CA PRO A 81 -8.24 -0.48 14.85
C PRO A 81 -9.02 -1.69 14.28
N ASP A 82 -8.42 -2.87 14.40
CA ASP A 82 -8.96 -4.12 13.86
C ASP A 82 -10.37 -4.43 14.39
N ASP A 83 -10.61 -4.24 15.69
CA ASP A 83 -11.89 -4.58 16.33
C ASP A 83 -13.03 -3.66 15.87
N GLU A 84 -12.79 -2.36 15.72
CA GLU A 84 -13.77 -1.42 15.16
C GLU A 84 -14.03 -1.71 13.68
N SER A 85 -12.96 -1.99 12.92
CA SER A 85 -13.06 -2.41 11.52
C SER A 85 -13.86 -3.70 11.36
N GLY A 86 -13.70 -4.64 12.29
CA GLY A 86 -14.46 -5.89 12.37
C GLY A 86 -15.93 -5.64 12.66
N ALA A 87 -16.23 -4.81 13.66
CA ALA A 87 -17.60 -4.44 14.02
C ALA A 87 -18.34 -3.81 12.84
N LEU A 88 -17.72 -2.86 12.12
CA LEU A 88 -18.29 -2.23 10.92
C LEU A 88 -18.51 -3.21 9.75
N GLN A 89 -17.70 -4.27 9.67
CA GLN A 89 -17.80 -5.30 8.64
C GLN A 89 -18.65 -6.50 9.07
N GLY A 90 -19.20 -6.52 10.29
CA GLY A 90 -19.94 -7.67 10.84
C GLY A 90 -19.08 -8.93 11.02
N VAL A 91 -17.78 -8.79 11.30
CA VAL A 91 -16.83 -9.89 11.52
C VAL A 91 -15.95 -9.64 12.75
N THR A 92 -15.15 -10.63 13.14
CA THR A 92 -14.17 -10.43 14.21
C THR A 92 -13.02 -9.51 13.76
N GLY A 93 -12.37 -8.80 14.70
CA GLY A 93 -11.21 -7.97 14.37
C GLY A 93 -10.09 -8.77 13.71
N ARG A 94 -9.86 -10.01 14.14
CA ARG A 94 -8.94 -10.95 13.48
C ARG A 94 -9.28 -11.20 12.01
N ALA A 95 -10.56 -11.35 11.68
CA ALA A 95 -10.99 -11.54 10.29
C ALA A 95 -10.81 -10.27 9.46
N ALA A 96 -11.08 -9.09 10.04
CA ALA A 96 -10.80 -7.80 9.38
C ALA A 96 -9.31 -7.62 9.10
N ARG A 97 -8.46 -7.96 10.08
CA ARG A 97 -7.00 -8.00 9.89
C ARG A 97 -6.61 -8.88 8.72
N TYR A 98 -7.02 -10.15 8.70
CA TYR A 98 -6.68 -11.07 7.60
C TYR A 98 -7.14 -10.56 6.22
N ARG A 99 -8.31 -9.93 6.13
CA ARG A 99 -8.76 -9.27 4.89
C ARG A 99 -7.82 -8.13 4.48
N CYS A 100 -7.37 -7.32 5.44
CA CYS A 100 -6.41 -6.26 5.19
C CYS A 100 -5.08 -6.83 4.69
N GLU A 101 -4.51 -7.82 5.40
CA GLU A 101 -3.24 -8.46 5.05
C GLU A 101 -3.27 -9.07 3.64
N ARG A 102 -4.34 -9.81 3.32
CA ARG A 102 -4.57 -10.40 2.01
C ARG A 102 -4.75 -9.33 0.93
N GLY A 103 -5.48 -8.26 1.24
CA GLY A 103 -5.71 -7.14 0.33
C GLY A 103 -4.41 -6.44 -0.06
N VAL A 104 -3.54 -6.15 0.91
CA VAL A 104 -2.21 -5.59 0.65
C VAL A 104 -1.37 -6.54 -0.21
N GLY A 105 -1.37 -7.84 0.11
CA GLY A 105 -0.65 -8.84 -0.67
C GLY A 105 -1.11 -8.90 -2.13
N LYS A 106 -2.42 -8.82 -2.38
CA LYS A 106 -2.97 -8.77 -3.74
C LYS A 106 -2.55 -7.52 -4.51
N ILE A 107 -2.51 -6.36 -3.86
CA ILE A 107 -2.00 -5.14 -4.49
C ILE A 107 -0.52 -5.29 -4.83
N ALA A 108 0.30 -5.81 -3.91
CA ALA A 108 1.72 -6.05 -4.16
C ALA A 108 1.93 -7.01 -5.35
N ALA A 109 1.21 -8.13 -5.38
CA ALA A 109 1.27 -9.10 -6.48
C ALA A 109 0.88 -8.45 -7.82
N GLN A 110 -0.23 -7.69 -7.84
CA GLN A 110 -0.70 -6.96 -9.01
C GLN A 110 0.34 -5.97 -9.55
N LEU A 111 0.96 -5.17 -8.68
CA LEU A 111 1.98 -4.19 -9.08
C LEU A 111 3.26 -4.83 -9.58
N ASN A 112 3.56 -6.05 -9.13
CA ASN A 112 4.69 -6.84 -9.62
C ASN A 112 4.34 -7.71 -10.85
N GLY A 113 3.10 -7.70 -11.32
CA GLY A 113 2.64 -8.55 -12.43
C GLY A 113 2.68 -10.05 -12.09
N ARG A 114 2.43 -10.41 -10.83
CA ARG A 114 2.41 -11.80 -10.33
C ARG A 114 1.02 -12.17 -9.84
N GLU A 115 0.72 -13.46 -9.85
CA GLU A 115 -0.47 -13.98 -9.17
C GLU A 115 -0.29 -13.88 -7.65
N TYR A 116 -1.36 -13.51 -6.95
CA TYR A 116 -1.33 -13.51 -5.49
C TYR A 116 -1.52 -14.94 -4.97
N THR A 117 -0.66 -15.35 -4.05
CA THR A 117 -0.76 -16.65 -3.40
C THR A 117 -0.92 -16.49 -1.90
N ASP A 118 -2.00 -17.06 -1.34
CA ASP A 118 -2.32 -16.99 0.08
C ASP A 118 -1.64 -18.15 0.82
N GLY A 119 -0.57 -17.88 1.59
CA GLY A 119 0.10 -18.89 2.43
C GLY A 119 1.39 -19.48 1.84
N TYR A 120 1.73 -20.71 2.25
CA TYR A 120 3.03 -21.37 2.03
C TYR A 120 3.19 -22.10 0.69
N GLU A 121 2.41 -21.78 -0.34
CA GLU A 121 2.53 -22.44 -1.64
C GLU A 121 3.94 -22.24 -2.27
N GLU A 122 4.64 -21.16 -1.94
CA GLU A 122 6.05 -20.94 -2.35
C GLU A 122 7.01 -22.02 -1.80
N LEU A 123 6.70 -22.66 -0.66
CA LEU A 123 7.53 -23.74 -0.10
C LEU A 123 7.42 -25.05 -0.91
N LYS A 124 6.41 -25.22 -1.76
CA LYS A 124 6.26 -26.44 -2.60
C LYS A 124 7.11 -26.40 -3.86
N ILE A 125 7.55 -25.21 -4.30
CA ILE A 125 8.34 -25.04 -5.54
C ILE A 125 9.85 -25.14 -5.25
N ALA A 126 10.25 -25.07 -3.97
CA ALA A 126 11.65 -25.11 -3.52
C ALA A 126 12.08 -26.46 -2.90
N ALA A 127 11.28 -27.53 -3.05
CA ALA A 127 11.56 -28.89 -2.60
C ALA A 127 11.62 -29.86 -3.79
#